data_AF-A0A9I9CQC5-F1
#
_entry.id   AF-A0A9I9CQC5-F1
#
_cell.length_a   1.000
_cell.length_b   1.000
_cell.length_c   1.000
_cell.angle_alpha   90.00
_cell.angle_beta   90.00
_cell.angle_gamma   90.00
#
_symmetry.space_group_name_H-M   'P 1'
#
loop_
_entity.id
_entity.type
_entity.pdbx_description
1 polymer ?
#
loop_
_entity_poly.entity_id
_entity_poly.type
_entity_poly.pdbx_seq_one_letter_code
_entity_poly.pdbx_strand_id
1 'polypeptide(L)'
;MTLMVKPHFYDFFTRSLVPMHHYWPIKDDDDMCKSIKFAVEWGNAHKKEAQAIGKAASKYMEEQLNMEKVYDYMFHSLNEYSKLLTFKPTIPPNATEISWDDLACPNQGLAAKFMMDTLVKRPSFSSPCFLLPPFSPIVLDYIRTRKETPIKQIGMWEKNMPL
;
A
#
# COMPACT_ATOMS: atom_id res chain seq x y z
N MET A 1 -1.69 17.36 5.04
CA MET A 1 -2.75 16.38 4.73
C MET A 1 -2.34 15.61 3.49
N THR A 2 -2.56 14.29 3.46
CA THR A 2 -2.31 13.45 2.29
C THR A 2 -3.58 13.39 1.44
N LEU A 3 -3.48 13.69 0.14
CA LEU A 3 -4.57 13.56 -0.81
C LEU A 3 -4.38 12.29 -1.64
N MET A 4 -5.45 11.56 -1.92
CA MET A 4 -5.40 10.38 -2.79
C MET A 4 -6.54 10.46 -3.81
N VAL A 5 -6.16 10.61 -5.08
CA VAL A 5 -7.10 10.47 -6.20
C VAL A 5 -7.58 9.04 -6.24
N LYS A 6 -8.89 8.86 -6.44
CA LYS A 6 -9.52 7.54 -6.51
C LYS A 6 -8.73 6.65 -7.49
N PRO A 7 -8.09 5.58 -6.99
CA PRO A 7 -7.20 4.79 -7.82
C PRO A 7 -7.99 3.87 -8.75
N HIS A 8 -7.57 3.78 -10.02
CA HIS A 8 -8.01 2.72 -10.92
C HIS A 8 -7.23 1.42 -10.70
N PHE A 9 -5.96 1.54 -10.29
CA PHE A 9 -5.05 0.43 -10.05
C PHE A 9 -4.63 0.39 -8.58
N TYR A 10 -4.55 -0.80 -8.00
CA TYR A 10 -4.24 -0.99 -6.58
C TYR A 10 -2.89 -1.67 -6.43
N ASP A 11 -1.99 -1.06 -5.65
CA ASP A 11 -0.82 -1.75 -5.11
C ASP A 11 -1.20 -2.60 -3.89
N PHE A 12 -0.33 -3.55 -3.55
CA PHE A 12 -0.55 -4.52 -2.47
C PHE A 12 -0.94 -3.89 -1.12
N PHE A 13 -0.41 -2.69 -0.80
CA PHE A 13 -0.67 -1.99 0.46
C PHE A 13 -1.83 -0.99 0.40
N THR A 14 -2.26 -0.57 -0.79
CA THR A 14 -3.28 0.50 -0.94
C THR A 14 -4.62 0.10 -0.35
N ARG A 15 -4.94 -1.20 -0.37
CA ARG A 15 -6.14 -1.77 0.25
C ARG A 15 -6.15 -1.70 1.78
N SER A 16 -5.06 -1.34 2.43
CA SER A 16 -5.01 -1.14 3.87
C SER A 16 -5.18 0.34 4.27
N LEU A 17 -5.09 1.27 3.32
CA LEU A 17 -5.32 2.69 3.58
C LEU A 17 -6.81 2.96 3.84
N VAL A 18 -7.09 3.94 4.71
CA VAL A 18 -8.44 4.24 5.21
C VAL A 18 -8.72 5.72 4.97
N PRO A 19 -9.78 6.07 4.21
CA PRO A 19 -10.20 7.46 4.01
C PRO A 19 -10.45 8.18 5.34
N MET A 20 -10.15 9.48 5.40
CA MET A 20 -10.23 10.34 6.59
C MET A 20 -9.35 9.94 7.78
N HIS A 21 -8.58 8.86 7.67
CA HIS A 21 -7.56 8.49 8.64
C HIS A 21 -6.17 8.61 8.05
N HIS A 22 -5.91 7.93 6.92
CA HIS A 22 -4.63 7.95 6.23
C HIS A 22 -4.59 8.96 5.07
N TYR A 23 -5.74 9.33 4.50
CA TYR A 23 -5.79 10.26 3.37
C TYR A 23 -7.17 10.90 3.21
N TRP A 24 -7.21 12.00 2.47
CA TRP A 24 -8.43 12.61 1.96
C TRP A 24 -8.71 12.10 0.53
N PRO A 25 -9.87 11.47 0.26
CA PRO A 25 -10.21 10.96 -1.08
C PRO A 25 -10.53 12.11 -2.04
N ILE A 26 -10.02 12.02 -3.26
CA ILE A 26 -10.27 12.95 -4.36
C ILE A 26 -10.93 12.19 -5.51
N LYS A 27 -11.93 12.81 -6.16
CA LYS A 27 -12.61 12.22 -7.32
C LYS A 27 -11.65 12.09 -8.52
N ASP A 28 -11.88 11.07 -9.34
CA ASP A 28 -11.14 10.76 -10.57
C ASP A 28 -11.91 11.14 -11.85
N ASP A 29 -12.90 12.04 -11.74
CA ASP A 29 -13.79 12.47 -12.81
C ASP A 29 -13.62 13.97 -13.13
N ASP A 30 -14.53 14.52 -13.95
CA ASP A 30 -14.54 15.94 -14.36
C ASP A 30 -14.60 16.92 -13.16
N ASP A 31 -15.02 16.47 -11.97
CA ASP A 31 -15.06 17.28 -10.75
C ASP A 31 -13.78 17.20 -9.92
N MET A 32 -12.72 16.53 -10.39
CA MET A 32 -11.45 16.37 -9.66
C MET A 32 -10.88 17.71 -9.16
N CYS A 33 -10.83 18.76 -10.01
CA CYS A 33 -10.33 20.07 -9.62
C CYS A 33 -11.15 20.71 -8.49
N LYS A 34 -12.48 20.54 -8.52
CA LYS A 34 -13.37 21.04 -7.46
C LYS A 34 -13.18 20.25 -6.17
N SER A 35 -13.02 18.92 -6.28
CA SER A 35 -12.74 18.04 -5.14
C SER A 35 -11.40 18.41 -4.46
N ILE A 36 -10.36 18.71 -5.24
CA ILE A 36 -9.07 19.20 -4.71
C ILE A 36 -9.24 20.56 -4.04
N LYS A 37 -9.92 21.53 -4.67
CA LYS A 37 -10.18 22.85 -4.07
C LYS A 37 -10.89 22.70 -2.72
N PHE A 38 -11.97 21.90 -2.67
CA PHE A 38 -12.71 21.61 -1.45
C PHE A 38 -11.80 21.02 -0.36
N ALA A 39 -11.00 20.00 -0.71
CA ALA A 39 -10.08 19.36 0.23
C ALA A 39 -9.07 20.35 0.83
N VAL A 40 -8.53 21.26 0.01
CA VAL A 40 -7.58 22.29 0.45
C VAL A 40 -8.26 23.31 1.36
N GLU A 41 -9.44 23.81 0.99
CA GLU A 41 -10.20 24.76 1.80
C GLU A 41 -10.61 24.14 3.15
N TRP A 42 -11.12 22.90 3.12
CA TRP A 42 -11.43 22.15 4.33
C TRP A 42 -10.19 21.97 5.20
N GLY A 43 -9.04 21.58 4.63
CA GLY A 43 -7.79 21.40 5.37
C GLY A 43 -7.24 22.69 5.98
N ASN A 44 -7.43 23.83 5.30
CA ASN A 44 -7.06 25.14 5.81
C ASN A 44 -7.93 25.57 6.99
N ALA A 45 -9.22 25.22 6.99
CA ALA A 45 -10.14 25.45 8.09
C ALA A 45 -9.94 24.46 9.25
N HIS A 46 -9.53 23.22 8.96
CA HIS A 46 -9.39 22.11 9.92
C HIS A 46 -7.93 21.66 10.06
N LYS A 47 -7.06 22.60 10.44
CA LYS A 47 -5.60 22.39 10.43
C LYS A 47 -5.14 21.22 11.30
N LYS A 48 -5.78 21.00 12.46
CA LYS A 48 -5.41 19.92 13.39
C LYS A 48 -5.73 18.56 12.79
N GLU A 49 -6.90 18.42 12.19
CA GLU A 49 -7.39 17.22 11.53
C GLU A 49 -6.57 16.92 10.27
N ALA A 50 -6.33 17.94 9.45
CA ALA A 50 -5.48 17.85 8.27
C ALA A 50 -4.04 17.42 8.60
N GLN A 51 -3.50 17.88 9.74
CA GLN A 51 -2.21 17.44 10.25
C GLN A 51 -2.27 16.00 10.79
N ALA A 52 -3.33 15.62 11.49
CA ALA A 52 -3.52 14.27 12.00
C ALA A 52 -3.57 13.24 10.87
N ILE A 53 -4.30 13.53 9.78
CA ILE A 53 -4.34 12.68 8.58
C ILE A 53 -2.93 12.52 7.99
N GLY A 54 -2.19 13.62 7.83
CA GLY A 54 -0.82 13.57 7.31
C GLY A 54 0.11 12.73 8.18
N LYS A 55 0.06 12.91 9.51
CA LYS A 55 0.86 12.12 10.47
C LYS A 55 0.51 10.64 10.44
N ALA A 56 -0.78 10.29 10.39
CA ALA A 56 -1.22 8.92 10.30
C ALA A 56 -0.77 8.25 8.99
N ALA A 57 -0.79 8.99 7.88
CA ALA A 57 -0.26 8.52 6.60
C ALA A 57 1.23 8.21 6.67
N SER A 58 2.05 9.17 7.15
CA SER A 58 3.49 9.00 7.28
C SER A 58 3.84 7.83 8.20
N LYS A 59 3.19 7.77 9.37
CA LYS A 59 3.36 6.67 10.32
C LYS A 59 3.01 5.31 9.69
N TYR A 60 1.93 5.24 8.91
CA TYR A 60 1.58 4.02 8.19
C TYR A 60 2.68 3.60 7.22
N MET A 61 3.24 4.53 6.44
CA MET A 61 4.32 4.19 5.50
C MET A 61 5.58 3.71 6.23
N GLU A 62 5.97 4.38 7.31
CA GLU A 62 7.14 4.01 8.11
C GLU A 62 6.98 2.64 8.79
N GLU A 63 5.80 2.37 9.37
CA GLU A 63 5.60 1.17 10.18
C GLU A 63 5.07 -0.02 9.39
N GLN A 64 4.26 0.20 8.35
CA GLN A 64 3.55 -0.86 7.62
C GLN A 64 4.11 -1.11 6.22
N LEU A 65 4.89 -0.17 5.66
CA LEU A 65 5.49 -0.28 4.33
C LEU A 65 7.02 -0.22 4.38
N ASN A 66 7.62 -0.85 5.40
CA ASN A 66 9.07 -1.03 5.47
C ASN A 66 9.53 -2.28 4.69
N MET A 67 10.82 -2.36 4.39
CA MET A 67 11.38 -3.44 3.57
C MET A 67 11.15 -4.84 4.16
N GLU A 68 11.16 -4.98 5.49
CA GLU A 68 10.86 -6.25 6.17
C GLU A 68 9.45 -6.74 5.80
N LYS A 69 8.43 -5.88 5.94
CA LYS A 69 7.05 -6.21 5.58
C LYS A 69 6.84 -6.41 4.08
N VAL A 70 7.60 -5.71 3.24
CA VAL A 70 7.57 -5.94 1.78
C VAL A 70 8.09 -7.34 1.45
N TYR A 71 9.23 -7.75 2.02
CA TYR A 71 9.78 -9.08 1.80
C TYR A 71 8.88 -10.18 2.39
N ASP A 72 8.30 -9.96 3.57
CA ASP A 72 7.32 -10.87 4.17
C ASP A 72 6.11 -11.06 3.24
N TYR A 73 5.57 -9.97 2.67
CA TYR A 73 4.46 -10.03 1.73
C TYR A 73 4.82 -10.79 0.45
N MET A 74 5.99 -10.52 -0.14
CA MET A 74 6.47 -11.21 -1.34
C MET A 74 6.64 -12.70 -1.10
N PHE A 75 7.33 -13.07 -0.01
CA PHE A 75 7.54 -14.46 0.36
C PHE A 75 6.22 -15.18 0.62
N HIS A 76 5.31 -14.56 1.39
CA HIS A 76 3.99 -15.14 1.64
C HIS A 76 3.20 -15.39 0.35
N SER A 77 3.17 -14.40 -0.55
CA SER A 77 2.44 -14.49 -1.82
C SER A 77 2.95 -15.66 -2.65
N LEU A 78 4.27 -15.80 -2.77
CA LEU A 78 4.90 -16.91 -3.50
C LEU A 78 4.65 -18.26 -2.81
N ASN A 79 4.75 -18.31 -1.48
CA ASN A 79 4.53 -19.52 -0.69
C ASN A 79 3.08 -20.02 -0.81
N GLU A 80 2.07 -19.16 -0.63
CA GLU A 80 0.67 -19.56 -0.80
C GLU A 80 0.34 -19.93 -2.24
N TYR A 81 0.87 -19.19 -3.22
CA TYR A 81 0.68 -19.52 -4.63
C TYR A 81 1.27 -20.89 -4.99
N SER A 82 2.44 -21.23 -4.42
CA SER A 82 3.09 -22.53 -4.67
C SER A 82 2.23 -23.73 -4.24
N LYS A 83 1.35 -23.56 -3.23
CA LYS A 83 0.42 -24.61 -2.77
C LYS A 83 -0.69 -24.91 -3.77
N LEU A 84 -0.95 -23.99 -4.70
CA LEU A 84 -1.95 -24.14 -5.76
C LEU A 84 -1.41 -24.93 -6.97
N LEU A 85 -0.10 -25.19 -7.02
CA LEU A 85 0.52 -25.91 -8.13
C LEU A 85 0.01 -27.36 -8.17
N THR A 86 -0.55 -27.74 -9.31
CA THR A 86 -1.03 -29.11 -9.57
C THR A 86 0.02 -29.98 -10.26
N PHE A 87 1.27 -29.50 -10.35
CA PHE A 87 2.38 -30.17 -11.02
C PHE A 87 3.67 -29.97 -10.24
N LYS A 88 4.66 -30.83 -10.49
CA LYS A 88 6.01 -30.68 -9.92
C LYS A 88 6.84 -29.74 -10.81
N PRO A 89 7.31 -28.59 -10.31
CA PRO A 89 8.16 -27.69 -11.10
C PRO A 89 9.45 -28.36 -11.57
N THR A 90 9.85 -28.08 -12.81
CA THR A 90 11.12 -28.50 -13.41
C THR A 90 11.81 -27.31 -14.05
N ILE A 91 13.14 -27.28 -14.05
CA ILE A 91 13.92 -26.21 -14.66
C ILE A 91 13.80 -26.31 -16.20
N PRO A 92 13.34 -25.26 -16.90
CA PRO A 92 13.30 -25.25 -18.36
C PRO A 92 14.71 -25.32 -19.00
N PRO A 93 14.89 -25.95 -20.18
CA PRO A 93 16.21 -26.11 -20.81
C PRO A 93 16.98 -24.81 -21.10
N ASN A 94 16.26 -23.70 -21.30
CA ASN A 94 16.82 -22.40 -21.63
C ASN A 94 16.72 -21.41 -20.46
N ALA A 95 16.49 -21.89 -19.23
CA ALA A 95 16.50 -21.04 -18.06
C ALA A 95 17.93 -20.66 -17.69
N THR A 96 18.20 -19.36 -17.60
CA THR A 96 19.45 -18.83 -17.07
C THR A 96 19.30 -18.62 -15.56
N GLU A 97 20.22 -19.18 -14.78
CA GLU A 97 20.30 -18.88 -13.36
C GLU A 97 20.70 -17.41 -13.15
N ILE A 98 20.00 -16.72 -12.26
CA ILE A 98 20.32 -15.34 -11.88
C ILE A 98 20.87 -15.38 -10.45
N SER A 99 22.14 -15.00 -10.30
CA SER A 99 22.78 -14.85 -9.00
C SER A 99 22.61 -13.43 -8.44
N TRP A 100 22.98 -13.23 -7.17
CA TRP A 100 23.04 -11.90 -6.56
C TRP A 100 24.03 -10.97 -7.26
N ASP A 101 25.15 -11.52 -7.74
CA ASP A 101 26.16 -10.76 -8.46
C ASP A 101 25.60 -10.29 -9.81
N ASP A 102 24.82 -11.12 -10.50
CA ASP A 102 24.14 -10.76 -11.76
C ASP A 102 23.11 -9.64 -11.56
N LEU A 103 22.44 -9.59 -10.40
CA LEU A 103 21.48 -8.53 -10.07
C LEU A 103 22.17 -7.22 -9.67
N ALA A 104 23.29 -7.28 -8.97
CA ALA A 104 23.96 -6.11 -8.44
C ALA A 104 24.93 -5.44 -9.44
N CYS A 105 25.61 -6.23 -10.28
CA CYS A 105 26.62 -5.73 -11.23
C CYS A 105 26.12 -4.74 -12.30
N PRO A 106 24.91 -4.85 -12.87
CA PRO A 106 24.44 -3.89 -13.87
C PRO A 106 24.02 -2.54 -13.26
N ASN A 107 23.84 -2.48 -11.94
CA ASN A 107 23.40 -1.28 -11.25
C ASN A 107 24.62 -0.47 -10.78
N GLN A 108 24.62 0.86 -10.98
CA GLN A 108 25.64 1.76 -10.43
C GLN A 108 25.00 2.70 -9.40
N GLY A 109 25.82 3.22 -8.47
CA GLY A 109 25.38 4.20 -7.48
C GLY A 109 24.46 3.62 -6.40
N LEU A 110 23.43 4.37 -6.01
CA LEU A 110 22.57 4.04 -4.87
C LEU A 110 21.79 2.73 -5.05
N ALA A 111 21.41 2.38 -6.28
CA ALA A 111 20.66 1.15 -6.55
C ALA A 111 21.49 -0.11 -6.21
N ALA A 112 22.75 -0.17 -6.66
CA ALA A 112 23.65 -1.27 -6.31
C ALA A 112 23.93 -1.31 -4.80
N LYS A 113 24.13 -0.14 -4.17
CA LYS A 113 24.32 -0.08 -2.71
C LYS A 113 23.11 -0.66 -1.97
N PHE A 114 21.89 -0.24 -2.31
CA PHE A 114 20.68 -0.74 -1.64
C PHE A 114 20.46 -2.23 -1.87
N MET A 115 20.72 -2.75 -3.08
CA MET A 115 20.64 -4.20 -3.34
C MET A 115 21.64 -5.00 -2.50
N MET A 116 22.89 -4.52 -2.41
CA MET A 116 23.91 -5.18 -1.58
C MET A 116 23.60 -5.07 -0.08
N ASP A 117 23.04 -3.94 0.36
CA ASP A 117 22.66 -3.72 1.76
C ASP A 117 21.47 -4.61 2.19
N THR A 118 20.59 -5.00 1.27
CA THR A 118 19.46 -5.91 1.54
C THR A 118 19.78 -7.39 1.36
N LEU A 119 21.03 -7.74 1.00
CA LEU A 119 21.43 -9.14 0.90
C LEU A 119 21.21 -9.87 2.22
N VAL A 120 20.50 -11.00 2.15
CA VAL A 120 20.26 -11.87 3.30
C VAL A 120 21.58 -12.55 3.68
N LYS A 121 22.27 -11.99 4.68
CA LYS A 121 23.56 -12.52 5.16
C LYS A 121 23.40 -13.80 6.01
N ARG A 122 22.25 -13.96 6.65
CA ARG A 122 21.92 -15.09 7.52
C ARG A 122 20.41 -15.37 7.48
N PRO A 123 19.98 -16.62 7.67
CA PRO A 123 18.57 -16.93 7.87
C PRO A 123 18.04 -16.19 9.10
N SER A 124 16.77 -15.78 9.04
CA SER A 124 16.11 -15.20 10.21
C SER A 124 16.00 -16.24 11.33
N PHE A 125 16.19 -15.80 12.57
CA PHE A 125 15.93 -16.61 13.76
C PHE A 125 14.45 -16.59 14.18
N SER A 126 13.65 -15.69 13.57
CA SER A 126 12.19 -15.65 13.72
C SER A 126 11.51 -16.29 12.51
N SER A 127 10.32 -16.84 12.73
CA SER A 127 9.46 -17.30 11.63
C SER A 127 9.19 -16.13 10.67
N PRO A 128 9.30 -16.32 9.34
CA PRO A 128 9.27 -15.25 8.33
C PRO A 128 7.89 -14.58 8.14
N CYS A 129 6.95 -14.79 9.06
CA CYS A 129 5.63 -14.16 8.97
C CYS A 129 4.80 -14.35 10.23
N PHE A 130 4.23 -13.27 10.75
CA PHE A 130 2.97 -13.32 11.48
C PHE A 130 1.90 -12.65 10.60
N LEU A 131 1.26 -13.46 9.75
CA LEU A 131 0.11 -12.99 9.00
C LEU A 131 -1.16 -13.28 9.75
N LEU A 132 -2.02 -12.28 9.77
CA LEU A 132 -3.35 -12.45 10.30
C LEU A 132 -4.07 -13.52 9.48
N PRO A 133 -4.87 -14.39 10.13
CA PRO A 133 -5.73 -15.31 9.41
C PRO A 133 -6.66 -14.54 8.46
N PRO A 134 -7.19 -15.20 7.42
CA PRO A 134 -8.17 -14.59 6.52
C PRO A 134 -9.29 -13.92 7.30
N PHE A 135 -9.63 -12.69 6.92
CA PHE A 135 -10.73 -11.97 7.57
C PHE A 135 -12.05 -12.70 7.35
N SER A 136 -12.86 -12.80 8.42
CA SER A 136 -14.21 -13.31 8.30
C SER A 136 -15.07 -12.37 7.44
N PRO A 137 -16.18 -12.86 6.84
CA PRO A 137 -17.08 -12.02 6.06
C PRO A 137 -17.58 -10.78 6.82
N ILE A 138 -17.80 -10.91 8.13
CA ILE A 138 -18.22 -9.82 9.01
C ILE A 138 -17.13 -8.73 9.11
N VAL A 139 -15.87 -9.15 9.28
CA VAL A 139 -14.74 -8.21 9.35
C VAL A 139 -14.53 -7.53 8.00
N LEU A 140 -14.69 -8.25 6.89
CA LEU A 140 -14.60 -7.67 5.54
C LEU A 140 -15.69 -6.62 5.30
N ASP A 141 -16.94 -6.89 5.73
CA ASP A 141 -18.03 -5.93 5.64
C ASP A 141 -17.79 -4.68 6.48
N TYR A 142 -17.26 -4.86 7.69
CA TYR A 142 -16.86 -3.75 8.55
C TYR A 142 -15.76 -2.90 7.90
N ILE A 143 -14.71 -3.53 7.34
CA ILE A 143 -13.62 -2.82 6.65
C ILE A 143 -14.17 -2.03 5.45
N ARG A 144 -15.04 -2.65 4.66
CA ARG A 144 -15.72 -1.99 3.53
C ARG A 144 -16.51 -0.77 3.99
N THR A 145 -17.38 -0.93 4.98
CA THR A 145 -18.23 0.14 5.52
C THR A 145 -17.39 1.28 6.09
N ARG A 146 -16.33 0.96 6.84
CA ARG A 146 -15.40 1.95 7.40
C ARG A 146 -14.72 2.81 6.33
N LYS A 147 -14.57 2.30 5.10
CA LYS A 147 -13.99 3.05 3.98
C LYS A 147 -15.04 3.79 3.17
N GLU A 148 -16.18 3.18 2.89
CA GLU A 148 -17.22 3.79 2.07
C GLU A 148 -17.91 4.96 2.77
N THR A 149 -18.14 4.86 4.08
CA THR A 149 -18.89 5.88 4.83
C THR A 149 -18.24 7.27 4.77
N PRO A 150 -16.93 7.43 5.05
CA PRO A 150 -16.30 8.75 4.92
C PRO A 150 -16.28 9.27 3.48
N ILE A 151 -16.12 8.40 2.48
CA ILE A 151 -16.15 8.81 1.06
C ILE A 151 -17.54 9.36 0.70
N LYS A 152 -18.62 8.67 1.09
CA LYS A 152 -20.00 9.12 0.87
C LYS A 152 -20.27 10.46 1.56
N GLN A 153 -19.79 10.62 2.80
CA GLN A 153 -19.94 11.86 3.57
C GLN A 153 -19.23 13.05 2.92
N ILE A 154 -17.98 12.88 2.47
CA ILE A 154 -17.26 13.93 1.73
C ILE A 154 -18.00 14.28 0.44
N GLY A 155 -18.48 13.28 -0.29
CA GLY A 155 -19.28 13.52 -1.50
C GLY A 155 -20.56 14.34 -1.24
N MET A 156 -21.15 14.24 -0.04
CA MET A 156 -22.27 15.10 0.37
C MET A 156 -21.80 16.52 0.72
N TRP A 157 -20.67 16.66 1.40
CA TRP A 157 -20.10 17.98 1.73
C TRP A 157 -19.72 18.77 0.49
N GLU A 158 -19.07 18.13 -0.48
CA GLU A 158 -18.70 18.75 -1.76
C GLU A 158 -19.91 19.25 -2.54
N LYS A 159 -21.05 18.53 -2.49
CA LYS A 159 -22.30 18.94 -3.16
C LYS A 159 -22.98 20.13 -2.48
N ASN A 160 -22.80 20.27 -1.17
CA ASN A 160 -23.47 21.28 -0.35
C ASN A 160 -22.65 22.57 -0.20
N MET A 161 -21.44 22.64 -0.75
CA MET A 161 -20.62 23.85 -0.72
C MET A 161 -21.03 24.78 -1.88
N PRO A 162 -21.45 26.03 -1.61
CA PRO A 162 -21.66 27.00 -2.68
C PRO A 162 -20.32 27.31 -3.35
N LEU A 163 -20.33 27.37 -4.69
CA LEU A 163 -19.18 27.64 -5.56
C LEU A 163 -18.39 28.90 -5.18
#